data_AF-N1JEL1-F1
#
_entry.id   AF-N1JEL1-F1
#
_cell.length_a   1.000
_cell.length_b   1.000
_cell.length_c   1.000
_cell.angle_alpha   90.00
_cell.angle_beta   90.00
_cell.angle_gamma   90.00
#
_symmetry.space_group_name_H-M   'P 1'
#
loop_
_entity.id
_entity.type
_entity.pdbx_description
1 polymer ?
#
loop_
_entity_poly.entity_id
_entity_poly.type
_entity_poly.pdbx_seq_one_letter_code
_entity_poly.pdbx_strand_id
1 'polypeptide(L)'
;MPAIVLSNHILDEIHKSVKISSRKTTKSIARTPSDLTGNDIESGPTAPLDDEDYGPDLPDDDEGRFFGGGVTQKETEILNYVDENTVNYQQNELFDSSWLRKLALKFEKKISMNAELRIKYENDPQKFMISEEELDVEIKAIGILSQHPTLYAEFVKLGCVSSLVSLLAHENTDIAISAIQIIGELIDEDAEAVQEDWNEIVDAMLKADLLELLVSNLMRFDEENDSDKHGVYYSLSVLESMASQATLAEKIGRETAVFKWILERIKRPEKTASQNKQYAAEVLVILLQTSSLNRKKICEIDGVNLLLELLATYRKRDPAKGTEEEEFMENLFDALVCVVD
;
A
#
# COMPACT_ATOMS: atom_id res chain seq x y z
N MET A 1 59.24 7.92 5.21
CA MET A 1 58.47 8.90 4.41
C MET A 1 57.00 8.64 4.64
N PRO A 2 56.19 9.70 4.82
CA PRO A 2 55.13 9.73 5.83
C PRO A 2 53.74 9.42 5.28
N ALA A 3 52.88 8.98 6.21
CA ALA A 3 51.44 8.84 6.08
C ALA A 3 50.77 10.19 5.80
N ILE A 4 49.78 10.20 4.91
CA ILE A 4 48.86 11.33 4.73
C ILE A 4 47.52 10.93 5.34
N VAL A 5 47.23 11.63 6.44
CA VAL A 5 45.93 11.76 7.08
C VAL A 5 45.18 12.88 6.35
N LEU A 6 43.97 12.59 5.87
CA LEU A 6 42.93 13.58 5.50
C LEU A 6 41.63 13.02 6.10
N SER A 7 41.32 13.35 7.35
CA SER A 7 40.49 14.49 7.76
C SER A 7 39.05 14.38 7.25
N ASN A 8 38.21 13.76 8.10
CA ASN A 8 36.76 13.94 8.13
C ASN A 8 36.41 15.43 8.24
N HIS A 9 35.77 15.98 7.22
CA HIS A 9 34.82 17.08 7.29
C HIS A 9 34.21 17.26 5.90
N ILE A 10 33.07 16.60 5.66
CA ILE A 10 31.91 17.06 4.88
C ILE A 10 30.81 16.06 5.27
N LEU A 11 30.08 16.43 6.32
CA LEU A 11 28.75 15.92 6.66
C LEU A 11 27.82 17.14 6.55
N ASP A 12 26.55 16.86 6.24
CA ASP A 12 25.40 17.71 6.50
C ASP A 12 25.08 18.86 5.53
N GLU A 13 24.68 18.52 4.29
CA GLU A 13 23.69 19.31 3.55
C GLU A 13 23.23 18.53 2.30
N ILE A 14 22.15 17.74 2.40
CA ILE A 14 21.09 17.48 1.40
C ILE A 14 20.01 16.65 2.12
N HIS A 15 19.17 17.33 2.91
CA HIS A 15 17.87 16.83 3.36
C HIS A 15 16.94 18.03 3.53
N LYS A 16 16.18 18.38 2.48
CA LYS A 16 14.98 19.23 2.58
C LYS A 16 13.93 18.74 1.58
N SER A 17 13.15 17.76 2.00
CA SER A 17 11.89 17.36 1.35
C SER A 17 10.81 18.41 1.63
N VAL A 18 10.18 18.88 0.57
CA VAL A 18 9.10 19.88 0.56
C VAL A 18 7.78 19.20 0.91
N LYS A 19 7.11 19.68 1.97
CA LYS A 19 5.74 19.29 2.32
C LYS A 19 4.76 19.79 1.26
N ILE A 20 4.11 18.88 0.52
CA ILE A 20 2.96 19.17 -0.34
C ILE A 20 1.69 18.94 0.49
N SER A 21 0.95 20.02 0.75
CA SER A 21 -0.38 19.96 1.36
C SER A 21 -1.44 19.89 0.27
N SER A 22 -2.31 18.88 0.39
CA SER A 22 -3.46 18.59 -0.44
C SER A 22 -4.46 19.76 -0.50
N ARG A 23 -4.80 20.24 -1.71
CA ARG A 23 -5.92 21.15 -1.91
C ARG A 23 -6.95 20.54 -2.87
N LYS A 24 -8.11 20.22 -2.32
CA LYS A 24 -9.33 19.78 -3.03
C LYS A 24 -9.79 20.87 -4.01
N THR A 25 -9.96 20.50 -5.27
CA THR A 25 -10.62 21.31 -6.31
C THR A 25 -12.07 20.84 -6.48
N THR A 26 -13.03 21.67 -6.09
CA THR A 26 -14.44 21.56 -6.52
C THR A 26 -14.68 22.41 -7.76
N LYS A 27 -15.26 21.80 -8.78
CA LYS A 27 -15.66 22.37 -10.08
C LYS A 27 -16.63 23.55 -9.90
N SER A 28 -16.40 24.64 -10.64
CA SER A 28 -17.47 25.54 -11.08
C SER A 28 -17.22 26.09 -12.51
N ILE A 29 -18.11 25.63 -13.39
CA ILE A 29 -18.69 26.21 -14.62
C ILE A 29 -18.00 27.46 -15.22
N ALA A 30 -17.50 27.29 -16.44
CA ALA A 30 -17.14 28.36 -17.36
C ALA A 30 -18.39 28.98 -18.03
N ARG A 31 -18.44 30.32 -18.10
CA ARG A 31 -19.19 31.10 -19.10
C ARG A 31 -18.26 32.18 -19.67
N THR A 32 -18.30 32.30 -20.99
CA THR A 32 -17.53 33.22 -21.84
C THR A 32 -18.02 34.68 -21.78
N PRO A 33 -17.22 35.65 -22.28
CA PRO A 33 -17.24 37.05 -21.87
C PRO A 33 -17.93 38.00 -22.87
N SER A 34 -18.39 39.15 -22.39
CA SER A 34 -18.49 40.39 -23.20
C SER A 34 -18.72 41.64 -22.33
N ASP A 35 -18.09 42.72 -22.79
CA ASP A 35 -18.35 44.15 -22.54
C ASP A 35 -17.62 44.87 -21.38
N LEU A 36 -16.40 45.31 -21.73
CA LEU A 36 -15.88 46.68 -21.67
C LEU A 36 -16.61 47.69 -20.77
N THR A 37 -15.89 48.32 -19.84
CA THR A 37 -15.45 49.75 -19.91
C THR A 37 -14.87 50.23 -18.57
N GLY A 38 -13.79 51.03 -18.62
CA GLY A 38 -13.60 52.17 -17.70
C GLY A 38 -12.60 52.05 -16.55
N ASN A 39 -11.38 52.56 -16.80
CA ASN A 39 -10.48 53.36 -15.95
C ASN A 39 -10.03 52.90 -14.53
N ASP A 40 -8.70 52.73 -14.46
CA ASP A 40 -7.73 53.28 -13.50
C ASP A 40 -7.94 53.14 -11.97
N ILE A 41 -6.88 52.64 -11.32
CA ILE A 41 -6.09 53.22 -10.19
C ILE A 41 -5.67 52.12 -9.18
N GLU A 42 -4.40 51.71 -9.30
CA GLU A 42 -3.35 51.74 -8.26
C GLU A 42 -3.62 51.28 -6.80
N SER A 43 -2.93 50.18 -6.44
CA SER A 43 -2.13 49.90 -5.23
C SER A 43 -2.65 50.11 -3.78
N GLY A 44 -2.69 48.99 -3.03
CA GLY A 44 -1.96 48.81 -1.76
C GLY A 44 -2.59 49.31 -0.43
N PRO A 45 -2.26 48.68 0.73
CA PRO A 45 -3.13 48.67 1.92
C PRO A 45 -2.69 49.61 3.07
N THR A 46 -3.59 49.91 4.00
CA THR A 46 -3.24 50.56 5.28
C THR A 46 -3.83 49.82 6.48
N ALA A 47 -2.97 49.57 7.48
CA ALA A 47 -3.24 48.96 8.79
C ALA A 47 -3.83 49.98 9.80
N PRO A 48 -4.41 49.53 10.93
CA PRO A 48 -5.22 50.36 11.82
C PRO A 48 -4.40 51.05 12.93
N LEU A 49 -4.93 52.18 13.43
CA LEU A 49 -4.46 52.90 14.61
C LEU A 49 -5.45 52.71 15.78
N ASP A 50 -4.90 52.38 16.94
CA ASP A 50 -5.55 52.38 18.27
C ASP A 50 -5.78 53.82 18.78
N ASP A 51 -6.79 54.01 19.65
CA ASP A 51 -6.61 54.45 21.06
C ASP A 51 -7.89 55.01 21.74
N GLU A 52 -7.96 54.74 23.06
CA GLU A 52 -8.71 55.40 24.17
C GLU A 52 -10.24 55.15 24.31
N ASP A 53 -10.82 54.52 25.36
CA ASP A 53 -10.79 54.58 26.85
C ASP A 53 -12.07 55.22 27.46
N TYR A 54 -12.50 54.66 28.61
CA TYR A 54 -13.61 54.98 29.54
C TYR A 54 -15.04 54.43 29.29
N GLY A 55 -15.47 53.56 30.21
CA GLY A 55 -16.83 52.97 30.31
C GLY A 55 -17.90 53.93 30.88
N PRO A 56 -19.15 53.43 31.06
CA PRO A 56 -19.58 53.14 32.43
C PRO A 56 -20.50 51.91 32.61
N ASP A 57 -20.48 51.38 33.84
CA ASP A 57 -21.40 50.47 34.53
C ASP A 57 -22.65 49.94 33.77
N LEU A 58 -22.69 48.61 33.57
CA LEU A 58 -23.90 47.85 33.30
C LEU A 58 -24.27 47.02 34.55
N PRO A 59 -25.55 46.99 34.93
CA PRO A 59 -26.01 46.39 36.18
C PRO A 59 -25.96 44.85 36.15
N ASP A 60 -25.77 44.25 37.32
CA ASP A 60 -25.91 42.81 37.59
C ASP A 60 -27.22 42.28 36.99
N ASP A 61 -27.10 41.48 35.93
CA ASP A 61 -28.23 40.71 35.39
C ASP A 61 -28.22 39.34 36.08
N ASP A 62 -29.20 39.12 36.95
CA ASP A 62 -29.51 37.86 37.66
C ASP A 62 -30.02 36.76 36.71
N GLU A 63 -29.39 36.61 35.54
CA GLU A 63 -29.44 35.43 34.70
C GLU A 63 -28.02 34.94 34.57
N GLY A 64 -27.72 33.74 35.09
CA GLY A 64 -26.41 33.08 35.14
C GLY A 64 -25.75 32.83 33.78
N ARG A 65 -25.53 33.90 33.01
CA ARG A 65 -24.70 33.99 31.82
C ARG A 65 -23.27 34.24 32.29
N PHE A 66 -22.73 33.23 32.96
CA PHE A 66 -21.32 33.18 33.30
C PHE A 66 -20.52 32.96 32.01
N PHE A 67 -20.16 34.07 31.37
CA PHE A 67 -19.09 34.27 30.40
C PHE A 67 -18.85 33.17 29.34
N GLY A 68 -19.26 33.48 28.10
CA GLY A 68 -18.35 33.34 26.95
C GLY A 68 -18.12 31.96 26.34
N GLY A 69 -18.85 30.92 26.74
CA GLY A 69 -18.89 29.64 26.04
C GLY A 69 -20.33 29.16 25.99
N GLY A 70 -20.93 29.05 24.80
CA GLY A 70 -22.34 28.73 24.59
C GLY A 70 -22.72 27.29 24.89
N VAL A 71 -22.36 26.77 26.07
CA VAL A 71 -22.64 25.41 26.53
C VAL A 71 -23.38 25.51 27.85
N THR A 72 -24.62 25.05 27.87
CA THR A 72 -25.44 24.96 29.09
C THR A 72 -24.91 23.88 30.02
N GLN A 73 -25.17 23.97 31.33
CA GLN A 73 -24.75 22.93 32.31
C GLN A 73 -25.16 21.51 31.90
N LYS A 74 -26.35 21.36 31.28
CA LYS A 74 -26.82 20.09 30.73
C LYS A 74 -25.99 19.63 29.54
N GLU A 75 -25.56 20.52 28.67
CA GLU A 75 -24.71 20.17 27.54
C GLU A 75 -23.30 19.80 28.02
N THR A 76 -22.77 20.42 29.07
CA THR A 76 -21.50 20.00 29.70
C THR A 76 -21.63 18.63 30.36
N GLU A 77 -22.76 18.35 31.03
CA GLU A 77 -23.01 17.03 31.64
C GLU A 77 -23.20 15.94 30.58
N ILE A 78 -23.86 16.25 29.46
CA ILE A 78 -23.96 15.37 28.29
C ILE A 78 -22.59 15.17 27.64
N LEU A 79 -21.78 16.23 27.50
CA LEU A 79 -20.43 16.16 26.93
C LEU A 79 -19.52 15.30 27.81
N ASN A 80 -19.57 15.50 29.14
CA ASN A 80 -18.82 14.68 30.09
C ASN A 80 -19.29 13.22 30.10
N TYR A 81 -20.59 12.96 29.95
CA TYR A 81 -21.09 11.58 29.80
C TYR A 81 -20.64 10.96 28.48
N VAL A 82 -20.60 11.73 27.39
CA VAL A 82 -20.08 11.26 26.08
C VAL A 82 -18.58 11.03 26.15
N ASP A 83 -17.81 11.88 26.83
CA ASP A 83 -16.37 11.70 27.06
C ASP A 83 -16.09 10.51 27.98
N GLU A 84 -16.80 10.37 29.10
CA GLU A 84 -16.65 9.22 30.01
C GLU A 84 -17.07 7.89 29.37
N ASN A 85 -18.05 7.89 28.47
CA ASN A 85 -18.42 6.69 27.71
C ASN A 85 -17.51 6.44 26.50
N THR A 86 -17.06 7.45 25.77
CA THR A 86 -16.09 7.26 24.67
C THR A 86 -14.75 6.74 25.19
N VAL A 87 -14.32 7.17 26.38
CA VAL A 87 -13.14 6.64 27.06
C VAL A 87 -13.36 5.21 27.59
N ASN A 88 -14.59 4.82 27.95
CA ASN A 88 -14.90 3.44 28.39
C ASN A 88 -15.12 2.44 27.24
N TYR A 89 -15.48 2.89 26.03
CA TYR A 89 -15.56 2.02 24.84
C TYR A 89 -14.21 1.83 24.14
N GLN A 90 -13.21 2.65 24.46
CA GLN A 90 -11.81 2.29 24.26
C GLN A 90 -11.38 1.35 25.40
N GLN A 91 -11.93 0.13 25.42
CA GLN A 91 -11.06 -0.96 25.85
C GLN A 91 -9.84 -0.86 24.94
N ASN A 92 -8.72 -0.36 25.47
CA ASN A 92 -7.42 -0.58 24.86
C ASN A 92 -7.29 -2.09 24.75
N GLU A 93 -7.68 -2.66 23.61
CA GLU A 93 -7.41 -4.06 23.30
C GLU A 93 -5.90 -4.19 23.41
N LEU A 94 -5.46 -4.87 24.46
CA LEU A 94 -4.05 -5.16 24.63
C LEU A 94 -3.72 -6.25 23.63
N PHE A 95 -2.96 -5.87 22.60
CA PHE A 95 -2.41 -6.79 21.61
C PHE A 95 -1.23 -7.53 22.24
N ASP A 96 -1.56 -8.56 23.02
CA ASP A 96 -0.61 -9.42 23.70
C ASP A 96 -0.60 -10.85 23.15
N SER A 97 0.31 -11.67 23.67
CA SER A 97 0.44 -13.09 23.35
C SER A 97 -0.86 -13.89 23.53
N SER A 98 -1.69 -13.53 24.52
CA SER A 98 -2.97 -14.20 24.78
C SER A 98 -4.01 -13.85 23.72
N TRP A 99 -4.07 -12.58 23.32
CA TRP A 99 -4.88 -12.09 22.22
C TRP A 99 -4.47 -12.76 20.90
N LEU A 100 -3.17 -12.81 20.60
CA LEU A 100 -2.66 -13.44 19.38
C LEU A 100 -3.05 -14.91 19.29
N ARG A 101 -2.92 -15.68 20.39
CA ARG A 101 -3.34 -17.08 20.42
C ARG A 101 -4.84 -17.25 20.16
N LYS A 102 -5.67 -16.32 20.61
CA LYS A 102 -7.12 -16.35 20.31
C LYS A 102 -7.39 -16.03 18.85
N LEU A 103 -6.70 -15.04 18.27
CA LEU A 103 -6.79 -14.71 16.85
C LEU A 103 -6.38 -15.92 16.00
N ALA A 104 -5.20 -16.49 16.27
CA ALA A 104 -4.68 -17.68 15.62
C ALA A 104 -5.68 -18.86 15.68
N LEU A 105 -6.22 -19.15 16.87
CA LEU A 105 -7.17 -20.25 17.02
C LEU A 105 -8.48 -20.03 16.22
N LYS A 106 -8.97 -18.79 16.15
CA LYS A 106 -10.17 -18.46 15.35
C LYS A 106 -9.87 -18.65 13.86
N PHE A 107 -8.76 -18.11 13.39
CA PHE A 107 -8.29 -18.22 12.01
C PHE A 107 -8.19 -19.68 11.56
N GLU A 108 -7.42 -20.51 12.29
CA GLU A 108 -7.23 -21.93 11.98
C GLU A 108 -8.55 -22.72 11.98
N LYS A 109 -9.45 -22.38 12.91
CA LYS A 109 -10.78 -22.99 12.97
C LYS A 109 -11.63 -22.63 11.75
N LYS A 110 -11.56 -21.40 11.25
CA LYS A 110 -12.30 -21.00 10.03
C LYS A 110 -11.73 -21.65 8.79
N ILE A 111 -10.41 -21.78 8.65
CA ILE A 111 -9.78 -22.55 7.57
C ILE A 111 -10.31 -23.98 7.57
N SER A 112 -10.23 -24.65 8.74
CA SER A 112 -10.65 -26.05 8.87
C SER A 112 -12.14 -26.23 8.55
N MET A 113 -12.99 -25.34 9.09
CA MET A 113 -14.44 -25.37 8.85
C MET A 113 -14.77 -25.17 7.36
N ASN A 114 -14.11 -24.21 6.70
CA ASN A 114 -14.31 -23.96 5.29
C ASN A 114 -13.88 -25.18 4.45
N ALA A 115 -12.69 -25.72 4.70
CA ALA A 115 -12.20 -26.91 4.00
C ALA A 115 -13.14 -28.13 4.18
N GLU A 116 -13.63 -28.37 5.40
CA GLU A 116 -14.61 -29.43 5.68
C GLU A 116 -15.92 -29.25 4.90
N LEU A 117 -16.46 -28.03 4.86
CA LEU A 117 -17.68 -27.73 4.12
C LEU A 117 -17.49 -27.84 2.62
N ARG A 118 -16.33 -27.43 2.08
CA ARG A 118 -15.98 -27.61 0.67
C ARG A 118 -15.89 -29.08 0.28
N ILE A 119 -15.29 -29.92 1.13
CA ILE A 119 -15.24 -31.38 0.90
C ILE A 119 -16.65 -31.98 0.97
N LYS A 120 -17.46 -31.56 1.95
CA LYS A 120 -18.81 -32.10 2.17
C LYS A 120 -19.81 -31.69 1.07
N TYR A 121 -19.64 -30.50 0.52
CA TYR A 121 -20.56 -29.87 -0.43
C TYR A 121 -19.84 -29.44 -1.71
N GLU A 122 -18.92 -30.27 -2.21
CA GLU A 122 -18.06 -29.98 -3.39
C GLU A 122 -18.85 -29.47 -4.61
N ASN A 123 -20.05 -30.03 -4.84
CA ASN A 123 -20.90 -29.67 -5.97
C ASN A 123 -21.96 -28.58 -5.66
N ASP A 124 -21.92 -27.97 -4.47
CA ASP A 124 -22.91 -26.99 -4.02
C ASP A 124 -22.25 -25.78 -3.31
N PRO A 125 -21.69 -24.83 -4.10
CA PRO A 125 -20.97 -23.67 -3.56
C PRO A 125 -21.79 -22.81 -2.60
N GLN A 126 -23.11 -22.77 -2.77
CA GLN A 126 -23.98 -21.98 -1.90
C GLN A 126 -23.93 -22.44 -0.43
N LYS A 127 -23.58 -23.71 -0.18
CA LYS A 127 -23.52 -24.26 1.19
C LYS A 127 -22.28 -23.90 1.97
N PHE A 128 -21.19 -23.51 1.30
CA PHE A 128 -19.96 -23.08 1.96
C PHE A 128 -19.65 -21.59 1.78
N MET A 129 -20.42 -20.86 0.96
CA MET A 129 -20.26 -19.41 0.76
C MET A 129 -20.18 -18.60 2.06
N ILE A 130 -21.07 -18.86 3.03
CA ILE A 130 -21.03 -18.17 4.34
C ILE A 130 -19.72 -18.46 5.08
N SER A 131 -19.20 -19.68 4.99
CA SER A 131 -17.92 -20.02 5.63
C SER A 131 -16.72 -19.37 4.94
N GLU A 132 -16.83 -19.08 3.64
CA GLU A 132 -15.80 -18.32 2.89
C GLU A 132 -15.79 -16.86 3.33
N GLU A 133 -16.96 -16.24 3.47
CA GLU A 133 -17.09 -14.87 4.00
C GLU A 133 -16.55 -14.77 5.44
N GLU A 134 -16.90 -15.73 6.30
CA GLU A 134 -16.36 -15.78 7.65
C GLU A 134 -14.84 -16.00 7.69
N LEU A 135 -14.28 -16.77 6.74
CA LEU A 135 -12.84 -16.96 6.62
C LEU A 135 -12.17 -15.67 6.14
N ASP A 136 -12.73 -14.97 5.15
CA ASP A 136 -12.25 -13.68 4.66
C ASP A 136 -12.16 -12.62 5.78
N VAL A 137 -13.18 -12.56 6.64
CA VAL A 137 -13.18 -11.67 7.82
C VAL A 137 -12.02 -11.99 8.76
N GLU A 138 -11.76 -13.26 9.06
CA GLU A 138 -10.65 -13.64 9.94
C GLU A 138 -9.28 -13.46 9.27
N ILE A 139 -9.16 -13.61 7.94
CA ILE A 139 -7.94 -13.26 7.19
C ILE A 139 -7.66 -11.76 7.40
N LYS A 140 -8.65 -10.90 7.15
CA LYS A 140 -8.50 -9.44 7.29
C LYS A 140 -8.19 -9.01 8.72
N ALA A 141 -8.70 -9.73 9.72
CA ALA A 141 -8.39 -9.47 11.12
C ALA A 141 -6.90 -9.66 11.45
N ILE A 142 -6.13 -10.42 10.67
CA ILE A 142 -4.68 -10.58 10.85
C ILE A 142 -3.92 -9.29 10.50
N GLY A 143 -4.46 -8.43 9.63
CA GLY A 143 -3.80 -7.19 9.20
C GLY A 143 -3.39 -6.26 10.35
N ILE A 144 -4.09 -6.32 11.51
CA ILE A 144 -3.71 -5.56 12.71
C ILE A 144 -2.30 -5.90 13.24
N LEU A 145 -1.76 -7.08 12.90
CA LEU A 145 -0.41 -7.47 13.30
C LEU A 145 0.67 -6.58 12.64
N SER A 146 0.39 -5.92 11.52
CA SER A 146 1.34 -4.96 10.91
C SER A 146 1.69 -3.80 11.85
N GLN A 147 0.78 -3.47 12.78
CA GLN A 147 0.97 -2.46 13.82
C GLN A 147 1.64 -3.02 15.09
N HIS A 148 1.81 -4.35 15.16
CA HIS A 148 2.43 -5.05 16.27
C HIS A 148 3.49 -6.09 15.83
N PRO A 149 4.57 -5.67 15.13
CA PRO A 149 5.58 -6.61 14.62
C PRO A 149 6.26 -7.47 15.69
N THR A 150 6.30 -7.00 16.95
CA THR A 150 6.82 -7.76 18.10
C THR A 150 6.10 -9.10 18.33
N LEU A 151 4.91 -9.28 17.74
CA LEU A 151 4.12 -10.51 17.79
C LEU A 151 4.43 -11.48 16.64
N TYR A 152 5.21 -11.08 15.62
CA TYR A 152 5.50 -11.91 14.44
C TYR A 152 6.18 -13.23 14.81
N ALA A 153 7.16 -13.20 15.72
CA ALA A 153 7.85 -14.39 16.18
C ALA A 153 6.90 -15.43 16.79
N GLU A 154 5.89 -14.99 17.55
CA GLU A 154 4.88 -15.90 18.09
C GLU A 154 3.90 -16.37 17.01
N PHE A 155 3.51 -15.50 16.08
CA PHE A 155 2.62 -15.84 14.96
C PHE A 155 3.24 -16.92 14.05
N VAL A 156 4.55 -16.82 13.79
CA VAL A 156 5.35 -17.83 13.10
C VAL A 156 5.36 -19.16 13.89
N LYS A 157 5.62 -19.11 15.20
CA LYS A 157 5.65 -20.31 16.06
C LYS A 157 4.29 -21.03 16.15
N LEU A 158 3.19 -20.29 16.05
CA LEU A 158 1.84 -20.85 16.02
C LEU A 158 1.52 -21.53 14.68
N GLY A 159 2.36 -21.38 13.65
CA GLY A 159 2.19 -21.98 12.33
C GLY A 159 1.26 -21.19 11.40
N CYS A 160 0.67 -20.10 11.87
CA CYS A 160 -0.36 -19.36 11.15
C CYS A 160 0.17 -18.65 9.89
N VAL A 161 1.46 -18.30 9.84
CA VAL A 161 2.09 -17.78 8.61
C VAL A 161 2.02 -18.81 7.48
N SER A 162 2.30 -20.09 7.78
CA SER A 162 2.21 -21.15 6.79
C SER A 162 0.76 -21.36 6.35
N SER A 163 -0.19 -21.31 7.28
CA SER A 163 -1.62 -21.41 6.98
C SER A 163 -2.08 -20.25 6.09
N LEU A 164 -1.67 -19.01 6.40
CA LEU A 164 -1.97 -17.82 5.59
C LEU A 164 -1.42 -17.94 4.16
N VAL A 165 -0.16 -18.35 4.02
CA VAL A 165 0.44 -18.56 2.69
C VAL A 165 -0.28 -19.69 1.93
N SER A 166 -0.71 -20.75 2.61
CA SER A 166 -1.43 -21.85 1.95
C SER A 166 -2.77 -21.42 1.32
N LEU A 167 -3.39 -20.35 1.83
CA LEU A 167 -4.63 -19.79 1.27
C LEU A 167 -4.44 -19.18 -0.11
N LEU A 168 -3.21 -18.89 -0.55
CA LEU A 168 -2.95 -18.49 -1.93
C LEU A 168 -3.31 -19.61 -2.92
N ALA A 169 -3.27 -20.87 -2.51
CA ALA A 169 -3.68 -21.99 -3.35
C ALA A 169 -5.21 -22.21 -3.37
N HIS A 170 -5.99 -21.39 -2.66
CA HIS A 170 -7.43 -21.56 -2.54
C HIS A 170 -8.12 -21.42 -3.92
N GLU A 171 -9.20 -22.19 -4.13
CA GLU A 171 -9.92 -22.22 -5.42
C GLU A 171 -10.74 -20.96 -5.67
N ASN A 172 -11.32 -20.39 -4.61
CA ASN A 172 -11.91 -19.04 -4.66
C ASN A 172 -10.78 -18.01 -4.66
N THR A 173 -10.65 -17.23 -5.74
CA THR A 173 -9.63 -16.19 -5.90
C THR A 173 -9.77 -15.08 -4.86
N ASP A 174 -10.98 -14.74 -4.42
CA ASP A 174 -11.19 -13.69 -3.41
C ASP A 174 -10.47 -13.99 -2.09
N ILE A 175 -10.49 -15.26 -1.64
CA ILE A 175 -9.76 -15.69 -0.44
C ILE A 175 -8.25 -15.59 -0.65
N ALA A 176 -7.76 -15.99 -1.83
CA ALA A 176 -6.34 -15.88 -2.15
C ALA A 176 -5.91 -14.41 -2.20
N ILE A 177 -6.71 -13.54 -2.81
CA ILE A 177 -6.47 -12.10 -2.91
C ILE A 177 -6.42 -11.46 -1.53
N SER A 178 -7.38 -11.76 -0.65
CA SER A 178 -7.36 -11.29 0.73
C SER A 178 -6.12 -11.76 1.48
N ALA A 179 -5.70 -13.01 1.31
CA ALA A 179 -4.47 -13.49 1.92
C ALA A 179 -3.23 -12.77 1.38
N ILE A 180 -3.13 -12.52 0.08
CA ILE A 180 -2.03 -11.77 -0.55
C ILE A 180 -2.00 -10.33 -0.04
N GLN A 181 -3.15 -9.66 0.07
CA GLN A 181 -3.24 -8.31 0.60
C GLN A 181 -2.67 -8.25 2.02
N ILE A 182 -3.11 -9.14 2.91
CA ILE A 182 -2.64 -9.16 4.29
C ILE A 182 -1.16 -9.54 4.37
N ILE A 183 -0.66 -10.43 3.52
CA ILE A 183 0.77 -10.69 3.43
C ILE A 183 1.54 -9.41 3.08
N GLY A 184 1.07 -8.63 2.10
CA GLY A 184 1.64 -7.33 1.74
C GLY A 184 1.70 -6.37 2.92
N GLU A 185 0.58 -6.21 3.64
CA GLU A 185 0.51 -5.35 4.84
C GLU A 185 1.50 -5.77 5.94
N LEU A 186 1.78 -7.07 6.09
CA LEU A 186 2.70 -7.57 7.11
C LEU A 186 4.18 -7.36 6.78
N ILE A 187 4.53 -7.33 5.49
CA ILE A 187 5.92 -7.21 5.01
C ILE A 187 6.26 -5.82 4.46
N ASP A 188 5.29 -4.90 4.48
CA ASP A 188 5.42 -3.53 4.02
C ASP A 188 6.62 -2.83 4.67
N GLU A 189 7.31 -1.99 3.91
CA GLU A 189 8.47 -1.21 4.39
C GLU A 189 8.04 -0.15 5.42
N ASP A 190 6.78 0.29 5.39
CA ASP A 190 6.20 1.22 6.36
C ASP A 190 5.79 0.54 7.67
N ALA A 191 5.80 -0.80 7.75
CA ALA A 191 5.60 -1.48 9.02
C ALA A 191 6.76 -1.14 9.97
N GLU A 192 6.47 -0.75 11.22
CA GLU A 192 7.49 -0.40 12.23
C GLU A 192 8.28 -1.65 12.75
N ALA A 193 8.43 -2.67 11.90
CA ALA A 193 9.11 -3.91 12.20
C ALA A 193 10.63 -3.68 12.21
N VAL A 194 11.28 -4.15 13.26
CA VAL A 194 12.75 -4.28 13.23
C VAL A 194 13.13 -5.38 12.26
N GLN A 195 14.32 -5.27 11.66
CA GLN A 195 14.80 -6.22 10.65
C GLN A 195 14.74 -7.69 11.11
N GLU A 196 14.95 -7.96 12.41
CA GLU A 196 14.87 -9.32 12.96
C GLU A 196 13.46 -9.91 12.86
N ASP A 197 12.43 -9.15 13.25
CA ASP A 197 11.03 -9.58 13.18
C ASP A 197 10.57 -9.74 11.72
N TRP A 198 10.98 -8.81 10.85
CA TRP A 198 10.72 -8.88 9.41
C TRP A 198 11.35 -10.13 8.79
N ASN A 199 12.61 -10.43 9.12
CA ASN A 199 13.29 -11.62 8.60
C ASN A 199 12.60 -12.90 9.10
N GLU A 200 12.15 -12.95 10.36
CA GLU A 200 11.49 -14.15 10.91
C GLU A 200 10.18 -14.47 10.18
N ILE A 201 9.36 -13.46 9.89
CA ILE A 201 8.10 -13.66 9.17
C ILE A 201 8.34 -13.99 7.69
N VAL A 202 9.26 -13.30 7.02
CA VAL A 202 9.58 -13.54 5.60
C VAL A 202 10.21 -14.91 5.40
N ASP A 203 11.13 -15.34 6.27
CA ASP A 203 11.70 -16.68 6.20
C ASP A 203 10.62 -17.76 6.37
N ALA A 204 9.63 -17.54 7.23
CA ALA A 204 8.51 -18.45 7.39
C ALA A 204 7.62 -18.50 6.13
N MET A 205 7.35 -17.36 5.50
CA MET A 205 6.60 -17.28 4.24
C MET A 205 7.34 -17.97 3.09
N LEU A 206 8.65 -17.79 2.99
CA LEU A 206 9.49 -18.44 1.97
C LEU A 206 9.54 -19.96 2.14
N LYS A 207 9.53 -20.46 3.38
CA LYS A 207 9.44 -21.90 3.67
C LYS A 207 8.08 -22.50 3.31
N ALA A 208 7.04 -21.66 3.23
CA ALA A 208 5.70 -22.04 2.81
C ALA A 208 5.46 -21.81 1.30
N ASP A 209 6.52 -21.64 0.50
CA ASP A 209 6.47 -21.49 -0.95
C ASP A 209 5.73 -20.23 -1.46
N LEU A 210 5.75 -19.13 -0.69
CA LEU A 210 5.08 -17.87 -1.04
C LEU A 210 5.35 -17.42 -2.48
N LEU A 211 6.61 -17.43 -2.92
CA LEU A 211 6.99 -16.90 -4.24
C LEU A 211 6.36 -17.69 -5.40
N GLU A 212 6.32 -19.02 -5.31
CA GLU A 212 5.71 -19.86 -6.34
C GLU A 212 4.19 -19.70 -6.33
N LEU A 213 3.59 -19.58 -5.16
CA LEU A 213 2.15 -19.36 -5.01
C LEU A 213 1.71 -17.99 -5.54
N LEU A 214 2.49 -16.92 -5.34
CA LEU A 214 2.24 -15.61 -5.92
C LEU A 214 2.25 -15.68 -7.45
N VAL A 215 3.28 -16.28 -8.03
CA VAL A 215 3.40 -16.40 -9.50
C VAL A 215 2.30 -17.28 -10.08
N SER A 216 1.92 -18.36 -9.39
CA SER A 216 0.77 -19.19 -9.76
C SER A 216 -0.54 -18.40 -9.76
N ASN A 217 -0.76 -17.54 -8.76
CA ASN A 217 -1.92 -16.65 -8.69
C ASN A 217 -1.95 -15.64 -9.83
N LEU A 218 -0.83 -14.98 -10.10
CA LEU A 218 -0.66 -14.07 -11.22
C LEU A 218 -1.05 -14.73 -12.57
N MET A 219 -0.76 -16.01 -12.75
CA MET A 219 -1.11 -16.75 -13.98
C MET A 219 -2.60 -17.08 -14.12
N ARG A 220 -3.37 -17.12 -13.03
CA ARG A 220 -4.79 -17.51 -13.05
C ARG A 220 -5.76 -16.34 -12.90
N PHE A 221 -5.31 -15.18 -12.41
CA PHE A 221 -6.16 -14.00 -12.26
C PHE A 221 -6.63 -13.47 -13.61
N ASP A 222 -7.92 -13.11 -13.67
CA ASP A 222 -8.55 -12.47 -14.82
C ASP A 222 -8.81 -10.99 -14.53
N GLU A 223 -7.96 -10.11 -15.07
CA GLU A 223 -8.10 -8.65 -14.90
C GLU A 223 -9.34 -8.02 -15.56
N GLU A 224 -10.19 -8.79 -16.24
CA GLU A 224 -11.54 -8.35 -16.60
C GLU A 224 -12.48 -8.31 -15.37
N ASN A 225 -12.15 -9.06 -14.31
CA ASN A 225 -12.77 -8.97 -13.00
C ASN A 225 -12.00 -7.96 -12.12
N ASP A 226 -12.71 -7.00 -11.52
CA ASP A 226 -12.12 -5.97 -10.67
C ASP A 226 -11.39 -6.56 -9.44
N SER A 227 -11.90 -7.66 -8.84
CA SER A 227 -11.26 -8.32 -7.69
C SER A 227 -9.90 -8.89 -8.08
N ASP A 228 -9.87 -9.70 -9.13
CA ASP A 228 -8.65 -10.32 -9.66
C ASP A 228 -7.64 -9.27 -10.15
N LYS A 229 -8.12 -8.15 -10.71
CA LYS A 229 -7.28 -7.00 -11.05
C LYS A 229 -6.56 -6.42 -9.81
N HIS A 230 -7.24 -6.31 -8.67
CA HIS A 230 -6.61 -5.97 -7.39
C HIS A 230 -5.66 -7.07 -6.91
N GLY A 231 -6.01 -8.35 -7.12
CA GLY A 231 -5.13 -9.48 -6.86
C GLY A 231 -3.78 -9.39 -7.56
N VAL A 232 -3.77 -9.00 -8.84
CA VAL A 232 -2.54 -8.74 -9.60
C VAL A 232 -1.74 -7.60 -8.95
N TYR A 233 -2.39 -6.49 -8.60
CA TYR A 233 -1.74 -5.35 -7.96
C TYR A 233 -1.09 -5.74 -6.63
N TYR A 234 -1.82 -6.41 -5.73
CA TYR A 234 -1.29 -6.84 -4.44
C TYR A 234 -0.15 -7.85 -4.59
N SER A 235 -0.23 -8.74 -5.58
CA SER A 235 0.85 -9.69 -5.86
C SER A 235 2.13 -8.97 -6.30
N LEU A 236 2.02 -7.95 -7.15
CA LEU A 236 3.14 -7.12 -7.58
C LEU A 236 3.75 -6.34 -6.41
N SER A 237 2.91 -5.79 -5.52
CA SER A 237 3.35 -5.08 -4.32
C SER A 237 4.12 -5.99 -3.36
N VAL A 238 3.66 -7.21 -3.12
CA VAL A 238 4.42 -8.19 -2.32
C VAL A 238 5.77 -8.51 -2.97
N LEU A 239 5.82 -8.67 -4.29
CA LEU A 239 7.07 -8.93 -5.01
C LEU A 239 8.04 -7.74 -4.92
N GLU A 240 7.55 -6.51 -5.02
CA GLU A 240 8.32 -5.28 -4.83
C GLU A 240 8.93 -5.22 -3.42
N SER A 241 8.11 -5.33 -2.37
CA SER A 241 8.57 -5.24 -0.98
C SER A 241 9.64 -6.30 -0.67
N MET A 242 9.52 -7.51 -1.24
CA MET A 242 10.55 -8.55 -1.10
C MET A 242 11.80 -8.25 -1.93
N ALA A 243 11.66 -7.67 -3.12
CA ALA A 243 12.77 -7.36 -4.02
C ALA A 243 13.67 -6.20 -3.54
N SER A 244 13.25 -5.46 -2.50
CA SER A 244 14.09 -4.51 -1.77
C SER A 244 15.40 -5.16 -1.25
N GLN A 245 15.37 -6.46 -0.95
CA GLN A 245 16.56 -7.25 -0.59
C GLN A 245 17.14 -7.98 -1.79
N ALA A 246 18.43 -7.74 -2.09
CA ALA A 246 19.10 -8.31 -3.25
C ALA A 246 19.07 -9.84 -3.33
N THR A 247 19.14 -10.52 -2.19
CA THR A 247 19.05 -11.98 -2.10
C THR A 247 17.67 -12.49 -2.51
N LEU A 248 16.60 -11.80 -2.11
CA LEU A 248 15.24 -12.14 -2.44
C LEU A 248 14.90 -11.77 -3.89
N ALA A 249 15.36 -10.60 -4.37
CA ALA A 249 15.22 -10.23 -5.78
C ALA A 249 15.83 -11.28 -6.71
N GLU A 250 17.04 -11.77 -6.38
CA GLU A 250 17.66 -12.86 -7.13
C GLU A 250 16.83 -14.15 -7.05
N LYS A 251 16.34 -14.52 -5.86
CA LYS A 251 15.50 -15.71 -5.67
C LYS A 251 14.24 -15.64 -6.53
N ILE A 252 13.53 -14.51 -6.48
CA ILE A 252 12.33 -14.22 -7.27
C ILE A 252 12.61 -14.43 -8.75
N GLY A 253 13.65 -13.79 -9.30
CA GLY A 253 13.94 -13.84 -10.73
C GLY A 253 14.49 -15.19 -11.23
N ARG A 254 15.19 -15.96 -10.37
CA ARG A 254 15.84 -17.22 -10.78
C ARG A 254 15.00 -18.46 -10.53
N GLU A 255 14.27 -18.50 -9.42
CA GLU A 255 13.58 -19.70 -8.96
C GLU A 255 12.12 -19.75 -9.40
N THR A 256 11.54 -18.63 -9.85
CA THR A 256 10.14 -18.56 -10.27
C THR A 256 9.98 -18.26 -11.75
N ALA A 257 8.74 -18.34 -12.24
CA ALA A 257 8.35 -17.94 -13.59
C ALA A 257 7.97 -16.45 -13.71
N VAL A 258 8.32 -15.60 -12.74
CA VAL A 258 7.89 -14.19 -12.69
C VAL A 258 8.26 -13.40 -13.95
N PHE A 259 9.48 -13.52 -14.48
CA PHE A 259 9.87 -12.77 -15.68
C PHE A 259 9.04 -13.18 -16.89
N LYS A 260 8.73 -14.47 -17.02
CA LYS A 260 7.86 -14.94 -18.11
C LYS A 260 6.47 -14.30 -17.98
N TRP A 261 5.90 -14.27 -16.77
CA TRP A 261 4.61 -13.64 -16.53
C TRP A 261 4.64 -12.13 -16.82
N ILE A 262 5.65 -11.41 -16.28
CA ILE A 262 5.79 -9.96 -16.48
C ILE A 262 5.89 -9.62 -17.96
N LEU A 263 6.76 -10.31 -18.71
CA LEU A 263 6.95 -10.06 -20.14
C LEU A 263 5.66 -10.29 -20.95
N GLU A 264 4.90 -11.35 -20.65
CA GLU A 264 3.58 -11.57 -21.26
C GLU A 264 2.59 -10.47 -20.88
N ARG A 265 2.60 -10.03 -19.61
CA ARG A 265 1.70 -9.00 -19.10
C ARG A 265 1.94 -7.64 -19.74
N ILE A 266 3.19 -7.20 -19.85
CA ILE A 266 3.54 -5.90 -20.45
C ILE A 266 3.37 -5.91 -21.97
N LYS A 267 3.45 -7.09 -22.62
CA LYS A 267 3.19 -7.23 -24.05
C LYS A 267 1.71 -7.11 -24.40
N ARG A 268 0.80 -7.43 -23.46
CA ARG A 268 -0.65 -7.40 -23.69
C ARG A 268 -1.08 -6.05 -24.28
N PRO A 269 -1.73 -6.02 -25.46
CA PRO A 269 -2.10 -4.76 -26.10
C PRO A 269 -3.23 -4.08 -25.33
N GLU A 270 -3.07 -2.79 -25.04
CA GLU A 270 -4.04 -1.96 -24.34
C GLU A 270 -4.15 -0.61 -25.06
N LYS A 271 -5.35 0.00 -25.04
CA LYS A 271 -5.56 1.33 -25.67
C LYS A 271 -4.80 2.43 -24.94
N THR A 272 -4.79 2.33 -23.61
CA THR A 272 -4.06 3.16 -22.66
C THR A 272 -3.43 2.20 -21.67
N ALA A 273 -2.17 2.42 -21.30
CA ALA A 273 -1.52 1.59 -20.30
C ALA A 273 -2.35 1.62 -19.00
N SER A 274 -2.71 0.43 -18.51
CA SER A 274 -3.34 0.27 -17.20
C SER A 274 -2.29 0.35 -16.09
N GLN A 275 -2.76 0.66 -14.87
CA GLN A 275 -1.91 0.69 -13.68
C GLN A 275 -1.14 -0.63 -13.49
N ASN A 276 -1.79 -1.79 -13.57
CA ASN A 276 -1.10 -3.08 -13.46
C ASN A 276 -0.05 -3.30 -14.57
N LYS A 277 -0.27 -2.74 -15.77
CA LYS A 277 0.71 -2.81 -16.86
C LYS A 277 1.94 -1.95 -16.60
N GLN A 278 1.72 -0.71 -16.14
CA GLN A 278 2.77 0.20 -15.69
C GLN A 278 3.55 -0.44 -14.54
N TYR A 279 2.85 -0.96 -13.54
CA TYR A 279 3.45 -1.49 -12.32
C TYR A 279 4.21 -2.80 -12.55
N ALA A 280 3.74 -3.66 -13.46
CA ALA A 280 4.50 -4.84 -13.88
C ALA A 280 5.85 -4.46 -14.52
N ALA A 281 5.91 -3.35 -15.26
CA ALA A 281 7.16 -2.84 -15.81
C ALA A 281 8.06 -2.22 -14.72
N GLU A 282 7.50 -1.57 -13.71
CA GLU A 282 8.25 -1.06 -12.56
C GLU A 282 8.88 -2.19 -11.74
N VAL A 283 8.11 -3.23 -11.40
CA VAL A 283 8.63 -4.43 -10.70
C VAL A 283 9.72 -5.11 -11.53
N LEU A 284 9.62 -5.11 -12.86
CA LEU A 284 10.72 -5.59 -13.73
C LEU A 284 12.00 -4.79 -13.49
N VAL A 285 11.90 -3.46 -13.47
CA VAL A 285 13.05 -2.57 -13.24
C VAL A 285 13.68 -2.87 -11.89
N ILE A 286 12.89 -2.96 -10.81
CA ILE A 286 13.36 -3.25 -9.46
C ILE A 286 14.13 -4.59 -9.43
N LEU A 287 13.55 -5.65 -10.01
CA LEU A 287 14.22 -6.96 -10.07
C LEU A 287 15.54 -6.94 -10.86
N LEU A 288 15.68 -6.07 -11.86
CA LEU A 288 16.88 -5.94 -12.69
C LEU A 288 17.96 -5.06 -12.05
N GLN A 289 17.57 -3.99 -11.38
CA GLN A 289 18.47 -3.08 -10.67
C GLN A 289 19.21 -3.82 -9.55
N THR A 290 18.49 -4.66 -8.79
CA THR A 290 19.03 -5.29 -7.59
C THR A 290 19.90 -6.53 -7.86
N SER A 291 19.81 -7.17 -9.05
CA SER A 291 20.56 -8.40 -9.34
C SER A 291 21.07 -8.53 -10.76
N SER A 292 22.40 -8.64 -10.92
CA SER A 292 23.05 -8.92 -12.21
C SER A 292 22.68 -10.29 -12.80
N LEU A 293 22.28 -11.25 -11.96
CA LEU A 293 21.84 -12.56 -12.41
C LEU A 293 20.44 -12.49 -13.03
N ASN A 294 19.56 -11.64 -12.50
CA ASN A 294 18.28 -11.34 -13.11
C ASN A 294 18.44 -10.69 -14.48
N ARG A 295 19.42 -9.79 -14.63
CA ARG A 295 19.72 -9.17 -15.94
C ARG A 295 20.12 -10.20 -16.99
N LYS A 296 21.02 -11.13 -16.63
CA LYS A 296 21.39 -12.26 -17.51
C LYS A 296 20.18 -13.11 -17.85
N LYS A 297 19.32 -13.40 -16.87
CA LYS A 297 18.13 -14.23 -17.08
C LYS A 297 17.17 -13.59 -18.09
N ILE A 298 16.96 -12.27 -18.01
CA ILE A 298 16.13 -11.54 -18.98
C ILE A 298 16.70 -11.61 -20.40
N CYS A 299 18.02 -11.52 -20.56
CA CYS A 299 18.68 -11.69 -21.85
C CYS A 299 18.46 -13.09 -22.44
N GLU A 300 18.51 -14.13 -21.59
CA GLU A 300 18.34 -15.53 -22.03
C GLU A 300 16.94 -15.85 -22.54
N ILE A 301 15.92 -15.12 -22.06
CA ILE A 301 14.51 -15.35 -22.42
C ILE A 301 13.98 -14.36 -23.46
N ASP A 302 14.89 -13.74 -24.24
CA ASP A 302 14.55 -12.79 -25.31
C ASP A 302 13.83 -11.52 -24.83
N GLY A 303 14.00 -11.16 -23.55
CA GLY A 303 13.35 -9.99 -22.95
C GLY A 303 13.79 -8.67 -23.58
N VAL A 304 15.06 -8.56 -23.99
CA VAL A 304 15.60 -7.34 -24.62
C VAL A 304 14.89 -7.02 -25.94
N ASN A 305 14.65 -8.01 -26.78
CA ASN A 305 13.94 -7.81 -28.05
C ASN A 305 12.50 -7.36 -27.80
N LEU A 306 11.81 -7.97 -26.82
CA LEU A 306 10.47 -7.55 -26.43
C LEU A 306 10.43 -6.08 -25.97
N LEU A 307 11.35 -5.68 -25.09
CA LEU A 307 11.42 -4.30 -24.59
C LEU A 307 11.66 -3.31 -25.74
N LEU A 308 12.54 -3.62 -26.68
CA LEU A 308 12.80 -2.80 -27.88
C LEU A 308 11.58 -2.71 -28.80
N GLU A 309 10.84 -3.82 -29.00
CA GLU A 309 9.61 -3.85 -29.79
C GLU A 309 8.52 -2.95 -29.16
N LEU A 310 8.36 -2.99 -27.84
CA LEU A 310 7.41 -2.15 -27.12
C LEU A 310 7.79 -0.67 -27.22
N LEU A 311 9.07 -0.34 -27.01
CA LEU A 311 9.57 1.03 -27.12
C LEU A 311 9.52 1.60 -28.55
N ALA A 312 9.58 0.74 -29.58
CA ALA A 312 9.50 1.19 -30.96
C ALA A 312 8.19 1.94 -31.27
N THR A 313 7.13 1.69 -30.50
CA THR A 313 5.84 2.40 -30.63
C THR A 313 5.94 3.90 -30.27
N TYR A 314 6.88 4.27 -29.41
CA TYR A 314 7.09 5.65 -28.94
C TYR A 314 8.09 6.43 -29.80
N ARG A 315 8.71 5.81 -30.81
CA ARG A 315 9.73 6.45 -31.68
C ARG A 315 9.27 7.74 -32.38
N LYS A 316 7.97 7.87 -32.65
CA LYS A 316 7.37 9.02 -33.36
C LYS A 316 6.28 9.73 -32.56
N ARG A 317 6.01 9.29 -31.34
CA ARG A 317 4.93 9.80 -30.49
C ARG A 317 5.33 9.62 -29.04
N ASP A 318 5.37 10.71 -28.31
CA ASP A 318 5.52 10.66 -26.86
C ASP A 318 4.16 10.38 -26.20
N PRO A 319 4.15 9.63 -25.08
CA PRO A 319 3.00 9.54 -24.20
C PRO A 319 2.50 10.91 -23.73
N ALA A 320 1.26 10.98 -23.29
CA ALA A 320 0.76 12.19 -22.64
C ALA A 320 1.40 12.32 -21.25
N LYS A 321 1.79 13.54 -20.87
CA LYS A 321 2.44 13.80 -19.59
C LYS A 321 1.54 13.48 -18.39
N GLY A 322 2.12 12.92 -17.34
CA GLY A 322 1.45 12.53 -16.10
C GLY A 322 0.46 11.39 -16.29
N THR A 323 0.74 10.46 -17.21
CA THR A 323 -0.10 9.29 -17.44
C THR A 323 0.68 8.01 -17.17
N GLU A 324 -0.03 6.93 -16.84
CA GLU A 324 0.54 5.58 -16.72
C GLU A 324 1.32 5.15 -17.97
N GLU A 325 0.99 5.70 -19.14
CA GLU A 325 1.71 5.42 -20.39
C GLU A 325 3.10 6.07 -20.43
N GLU A 326 3.26 7.26 -19.82
CA GLU A 326 4.57 7.92 -19.69
C GLU A 326 5.48 7.11 -18.77
N GLU A 327 5.00 6.78 -17.57
CA GLU A 327 5.74 5.97 -16.59
C GLU A 327 6.05 4.57 -17.12
N PHE A 328 5.09 3.92 -17.79
CA PHE A 328 5.34 2.63 -18.44
C PHE A 328 6.48 2.73 -19.46
N MET A 329 6.50 3.76 -20.31
CA MET A 329 7.57 3.97 -21.28
C MET A 329 8.93 4.21 -20.59
N GLU A 330 8.97 5.02 -19.53
CA GLU A 330 10.18 5.28 -18.74
C GLU A 330 10.70 3.99 -18.10
N ASN A 331 9.83 3.20 -17.49
CA ASN A 331 10.18 1.89 -16.91
C ASN A 331 10.76 0.92 -17.95
N LEU A 332 10.22 0.92 -19.19
CA LEU A 332 10.80 0.10 -20.27
C LEU A 332 12.21 0.56 -20.66
N PHE A 333 12.48 1.87 -20.66
CA PHE A 333 13.83 2.40 -20.90
C PHE A 333 14.78 2.03 -19.76
N ASP A 334 14.36 2.21 -18.51
CA ASP A 334 15.16 1.88 -17.34
C ASP A 334 15.50 0.39 -17.28
N ALA A 335 14.54 -0.48 -17.64
CA ALA A 335 14.78 -1.92 -17.75
C ALA A 335 15.85 -2.23 -18.81
N LEU A 336 15.84 -1.54 -19.96
CA LEU A 336 16.89 -1.70 -20.98
C LEU A 336 18.25 -1.18 -20.50
N VAL A 337 18.28 -0.02 -19.84
CA VAL A 337 19.53 0.55 -19.29
C VAL A 337 20.17 -0.45 -18.33
N CYS A 338 19.37 -1.02 -17.41
CA CYS A 338 19.85 -2.03 -16.48
C CYS A 338 20.56 -3.17 -17.22
N VAL A 339 19.95 -3.70 -18.29
CA VAL A 339 20.47 -4.87 -19.01
C VAL A 339 21.74 -4.58 -19.83
N VAL A 340 21.97 -3.32 -20.21
CA VAL A 340 23.18 -2.90 -20.95
C VAL A 340 24.39 -2.75 -20.02
N ASP A 341 24.18 -2.49 -18.73
CA ASP A 341 25.22 -2.29 -17.70
C ASP A 341 25.73 -3.58 -17.02
#